data_AF-A0A950MR32-F1
#
_entry.id   AF-A0A950MR32-F1
#
_cell.length_a   1.000
_cell.length_b   1.000
_cell.length_c   1.000
_cell.angle_alpha   90.00
_cell.angle_beta   90.00
_cell.angle_gamma   90.00
#
_symmetry.space_group_name_H-M   'P 1'
#
loop_
_entity.id
_entity.type
_entity.pdbx_description
1 polymer ?
#
loop_
_entity_poly.entity_id
_entity_poly.type
_entity_poly.pdbx_seq_one_letter_code
_entity_poly.pdbx_strand_id
1 'polypeptide(L)'
;MAEAAILEAEPFAFDELPIADLGTISIRVFVLPPKPKKGRAKDIELPLDLDEGEEFMLDEKGATPVSSYLEASRGKRSVVYLVNGQRQEFDDNTFIVQDLGFRYLRSRMIIMIDVDGLAQEAIGQMMQGSRQGFYRGAVRELITKRIIATLKEDPDLLRLEQEAEEAVSELSAGDEKVKQTLDQLIESHHDKGHSFVEGVGGAGGDQNGDELGFKKVNKGGVVTLLPPDTGHAADYPALTSQPAASIIRLRPNQPREIAIKSIPSGHWEAVSQFTAQSDPRVMELNVKKELLDGHAKLILTFTEPDGFDTDEYPVHAVVKVTARFNGIAEPRQLPLSVLIKPEAYKPDPQLLEDPVKIKVTSREPVKIRRGDTDTHVRLRWDGKDRLLTDDAPKWKLSAKLVGHGGPQPDMNFSDPLAGRFSLLISPRPEWQVGERLKFEVNASGPGGRELIAIFEADVIDPPPPPEKPEKNKPRLVDGEFRTGSMRRPPYELKTITRDEYDQPCWNASEWTDEDAGAFIKPTERAPLILIINQDMVALREFRQALTKRNTEQDVQRKLNKYTSHIAFHLYQMYQETIGKKDYDVDVADAARRAEVRRVAMTMIKLMDVAEK
;
A
#
# COMPACT_ATOMS: atom_id res chain seq x y z
N MET A 1 -48.62 55.13 6.67
CA MET A 1 -47.90 55.32 7.95
C MET A 1 -46.43 55.16 7.64
N ALA A 2 -45.68 56.23 7.91
CA ALA A 2 -44.23 56.30 7.74
C ALA A 2 -43.54 55.64 8.93
N GLU A 3 -42.35 55.08 8.71
CA GLU A 3 -41.21 55.27 9.60
C GLU A 3 -39.93 54.80 8.90
N ALA A 4 -39.05 55.75 8.60
CA ALA A 4 -37.66 55.50 8.26
C ALA A 4 -36.83 56.30 9.27
N ALA A 5 -36.17 55.60 10.18
CA ALA A 5 -35.27 56.18 11.16
C ALA A 5 -33.86 56.27 10.57
N ILE A 6 -33.33 57.49 10.59
CA ILE A 6 -31.93 57.86 10.32
C ILE A 6 -31.14 57.56 11.61
N LEU A 7 -29.97 56.95 11.48
CA LEU A 7 -28.97 56.85 12.55
C LEU A 7 -27.72 57.63 12.13
N GLU A 8 -27.36 58.62 12.95
CA GLU A 8 -26.16 59.45 12.88
C GLU A 8 -24.90 58.64 13.24
N ALA A 9 -23.78 59.01 12.61
CA ALA A 9 -22.46 58.42 12.81
C ALA A 9 -21.60 59.29 13.74
N GLU A 10 -20.85 58.66 14.64
CA GLU A 10 -19.82 59.27 15.50
C GLU A 10 -18.40 58.76 15.12
N PRO A 11 -17.32 59.44 15.55
CA PRO A 11 -16.13 59.69 14.73
C PRO A 11 -15.03 58.62 14.81
N PHE A 12 -14.33 58.39 13.68
CA PHE A 12 -13.28 57.39 13.54
C PHE A 12 -11.96 57.76 14.23
N ALA A 13 -11.38 56.78 14.93
CA ALA A 13 -10.04 56.81 15.53
C ALA A 13 -8.94 56.66 14.46
N PHE A 14 -7.75 57.18 14.78
CA PHE A 14 -6.57 57.40 13.94
C PHE A 14 -5.97 56.19 13.17
N ASP A 15 -6.63 55.03 13.14
CA ASP A 15 -6.20 53.84 12.40
C ASP A 15 -6.94 53.60 11.07
N GLU A 16 -7.93 54.43 10.75
CA GLU A 16 -8.64 54.33 9.47
C GLU A 16 -8.24 55.47 8.53
N LEU A 17 -7.03 55.37 7.97
CA LEU A 17 -6.77 55.99 6.67
C LEU A 17 -7.24 55.03 5.57
N PRO A 18 -7.97 55.50 4.54
CA PRO A 18 -8.36 54.67 3.42
C PRO A 18 -7.12 54.07 2.77
N ILE A 19 -7.18 52.79 2.45
CA ILE A 19 -6.17 52.00 1.74
C ILE A 19 -6.03 52.57 0.31
N ALA A 20 -5.41 53.73 0.17
CA ALA A 20 -5.08 54.33 -1.10
C ALA A 20 -3.55 54.32 -1.25
N ASP A 21 -3.09 53.24 -1.88
CA ASP A 21 -1.81 53.09 -2.58
C ASP A 21 -0.52 53.29 -1.74
N LEU A 22 -0.20 52.28 -0.91
CA LEU A 22 1.07 52.20 -0.14
C LEU A 22 2.33 52.08 -1.02
N GLY A 23 2.18 51.96 -2.34
CA GLY A 23 3.26 51.76 -3.30
C GLY A 23 3.49 50.29 -3.65
N THR A 24 4.66 49.99 -4.22
CA THR A 24 5.00 48.65 -4.73
C THR A 24 6.20 48.05 -4.02
N ILE A 25 6.20 46.73 -3.84
CA ILE A 25 7.34 45.97 -3.32
C ILE A 25 7.79 44.96 -4.36
N SER A 26 9.10 44.65 -4.40
CA SER A 26 9.63 43.59 -5.27
C SER A 26 10.04 42.39 -4.43
N ILE A 27 9.49 41.22 -4.76
CA ILE A 27 9.78 39.96 -4.06
C ILE A 27 10.63 39.09 -4.99
N ARG A 28 11.76 38.61 -4.50
CA ARG A 28 12.66 37.68 -5.21
C ARG A 28 12.84 36.42 -4.37
N VAL A 29 12.56 35.27 -4.96
CA VAL A 29 12.67 33.96 -4.28
C VAL A 29 13.75 33.13 -4.95
N PHE A 30 14.60 32.52 -4.14
CA PHE A 30 15.67 31.63 -4.58
C PHE A 30 15.48 30.26 -3.94
N VAL A 31 15.35 29.21 -4.75
CA VAL A 31 15.30 27.81 -4.28
C VAL A 31 16.54 27.06 -4.78
N LEU A 32 17.33 26.54 -3.85
CA LEU A 32 18.56 25.82 -4.14
C LEU A 32 18.27 24.33 -4.47
N PRO A 33 18.98 23.73 -5.43
CA PRO A 33 18.79 22.33 -5.79
C PRO A 33 19.22 21.36 -4.66
N PRO A 34 18.66 20.13 -4.62
CA PRO A 34 19.08 19.09 -3.69
C PRO A 34 20.59 18.80 -3.82
N LYS A 35 21.31 18.79 -2.70
CA LYS A 35 22.72 18.33 -2.71
C LYS A 35 22.73 16.81 -2.92
N PRO A 36 23.39 16.27 -3.97
CA PRO A 36 23.57 14.82 -4.09
C PRO A 36 24.46 14.32 -2.94
N LYS A 37 23.97 13.36 -2.14
CA LYS A 37 24.74 12.78 -1.02
C LYS A 37 25.91 11.96 -1.57
N LYS A 38 27.10 12.57 -1.61
CA LYS A 38 28.37 11.89 -1.84
C LYS A 38 28.77 11.20 -0.52
N GLY A 39 28.43 9.91 -0.40
CA GLY A 39 28.92 9.01 0.65
C GLY A 39 28.43 9.35 2.06
N ARG A 40 27.59 8.46 2.61
CA ARG A 40 27.19 8.35 4.04
C ARG A 40 27.95 9.28 4.99
N ALA A 41 27.40 10.49 5.18
CA ALA A 41 27.48 11.21 6.44
C ALA A 41 26.07 11.21 7.02
N LYS A 42 25.98 10.80 8.29
CA LYS A 42 24.74 10.76 9.08
C LYS A 42 24.17 12.18 9.17
N ASP A 43 23.11 12.44 8.44
CA ASP A 43 22.14 13.45 8.87
C ASP A 43 21.14 12.71 9.74
N ILE A 44 21.12 13.10 11.01
CA ILE A 44 20.18 12.61 12.02
C ILE A 44 18.80 13.17 11.64
N GLU A 45 17.88 12.29 11.30
CA GLU A 45 16.45 12.63 11.26
C GLU A 45 15.95 12.70 12.70
N LEU A 46 15.60 13.91 13.15
CA LEU A 46 14.87 14.14 14.40
C LEU A 46 13.37 13.89 14.15
N PRO A 47 12.68 13.10 14.99
CA PRO A 47 11.25 12.85 14.90
C PRO A 47 10.39 14.10 15.15
N LEU A 48 9.14 14.03 14.68
CA LEU A 48 8.20 15.13 14.46
C LEU A 48 7.48 15.68 15.71
N ASP A 49 7.84 15.27 16.93
CA ASP A 49 7.19 15.75 18.16
C ASP A 49 8.25 16.27 19.15
N LEU A 50 8.55 17.57 19.11
CA LEU A 50 9.25 18.29 20.16
C LEU A 50 8.40 19.49 20.59
N ASP A 51 7.91 19.42 21.83
CA ASP A 51 7.29 20.54 22.54
C ASP A 51 8.27 21.72 22.67
N GLU A 52 7.70 22.93 22.72
CA GLU A 52 8.37 24.22 22.88
C GLU A 52 9.27 24.23 24.13
N GLY A 53 10.59 24.05 23.98
CA GLY A 53 11.52 24.22 25.11
C GLY A 53 12.98 23.82 24.94
N GLU A 54 13.34 22.93 24.01
CA GLU A 54 14.73 22.44 23.86
C GLU A 54 15.35 22.82 22.52
N GLU A 55 15.47 24.13 22.28
CA GLU A 55 16.40 24.65 21.29
C GLU A 55 17.67 25.05 22.04
N PHE A 56 18.77 24.31 21.88
CA PHE A 56 20.15 24.81 21.75
C PHE A 56 21.15 23.63 21.77
N MET A 57 22.19 23.74 20.94
CA MET A 57 23.38 22.88 20.81
C MET A 57 23.30 21.78 19.74
N LEU A 58 23.42 22.17 18.46
CA LEU A 58 24.05 21.31 17.45
C LEU A 58 25.06 22.10 16.62
N ASP A 59 26.30 21.65 16.71
CA ASP A 59 27.53 22.27 16.19
C ASP A 59 27.62 22.32 14.66
N GLU A 60 27.98 23.52 14.20
CA GLU A 60 29.00 23.89 13.22
C GLU A 60 29.77 22.75 12.49
N LYS A 61 29.60 22.64 11.16
CA LYS A 61 30.70 22.58 10.17
C LYS A 61 30.19 22.43 8.73
N GLY A 62 30.32 23.50 7.94
CA GLY A 62 30.13 23.45 6.50
C GLY A 62 29.94 24.81 5.83
N ALA A 63 30.80 25.79 6.16
CA ALA A 63 30.72 27.15 5.64
C ALA A 63 31.00 27.18 4.12
N THR A 64 30.01 27.58 3.33
CA THR A 64 30.21 28.12 1.97
C THR A 64 30.29 29.66 2.05
N PRO A 65 30.83 30.39 1.06
CA PRO A 65 31.01 31.85 1.14
C PRO A 65 29.71 32.66 1.36
N VAL A 66 28.55 32.03 1.20
CA VAL A 66 27.20 32.59 1.44
C VAL A 66 26.75 32.43 2.90
N SER A 67 27.34 31.49 3.65
CA SER A 67 27.00 31.22 5.07
C SER A 67 27.22 32.44 5.96
N SER A 68 28.29 33.22 5.71
CA SER A 68 28.58 34.46 6.43
C SER A 68 27.50 35.54 6.29
N TYR A 69 26.66 35.53 5.25
CA TYR A 69 25.57 36.50 5.07
C TYR A 69 24.30 36.13 5.84
N LEU A 70 24.14 34.84 6.18
CA LEU A 70 22.91 34.22 6.68
C LEU A 70 22.99 33.79 8.16
N GLU A 71 24.15 33.96 8.80
CA GLU A 71 24.38 33.54 10.18
C GLU A 71 24.26 34.71 11.17
N ALA A 72 23.38 34.55 12.15
CA ALA A 72 23.48 35.16 13.47
C ALA A 72 23.09 34.13 14.53
N SER A 73 23.43 34.38 15.79
CA SER A 73 23.30 33.49 16.95
C SER A 73 21.89 32.92 17.24
N ARG A 74 20.86 33.29 16.44
CA ARG A 74 19.45 32.89 16.60
C ARG A 74 18.87 32.15 15.38
N GLY A 75 19.71 31.54 14.53
CA GLY A 75 19.26 30.67 13.45
C GLY A 75 19.40 31.26 12.04
N LYS A 76 19.07 30.44 11.04
CA LYS A 76 19.22 30.78 9.61
C LYS A 76 18.19 31.83 9.19
N ARG A 77 18.66 32.97 8.71
CA ARG A 77 17.82 34.06 8.17
C ARG A 77 17.35 33.69 6.78
N SER A 78 16.06 33.45 6.60
CA SER A 78 15.50 32.94 5.34
C SER A 78 14.76 34.01 4.55
N VAL A 79 14.25 35.04 5.23
CA VAL A 79 13.61 36.20 4.62
C VAL A 79 14.41 37.45 4.93
N VAL A 80 14.68 38.28 3.93
CA VAL A 80 15.51 39.48 4.07
C VAL A 80 14.81 40.69 3.46
N TYR A 81 14.66 41.77 4.23
CA TYR A 81 14.12 43.03 3.74
C TYR A 81 15.23 44.03 3.43
N LEU A 82 15.14 44.65 2.26
CA LEU A 82 16.12 45.58 1.72
C LEU A 82 15.52 46.98 1.57
N VAL A 83 16.23 47.99 2.06
CA VAL A 83 15.96 49.42 1.84
C VAL A 83 17.21 50.04 1.22
N ASN A 84 17.09 50.68 0.07
CA ASN A 84 18.14 51.23 -0.77
C ASN A 84 19.24 50.20 -1.04
N GLY A 85 18.85 48.95 -1.27
CA GLY A 85 19.74 47.80 -1.46
C GLY A 85 20.50 47.34 -0.20
N GLN A 86 20.26 47.94 0.97
CA GLN A 86 20.87 47.53 2.24
C GLN A 86 19.90 46.69 3.07
N ARG A 87 20.41 45.64 3.74
CA ARG A 87 19.59 44.82 4.64
C ARG A 87 19.22 45.60 5.89
N GLN A 88 17.93 45.77 6.08
CA GLN A 88 17.38 46.46 7.25
C GLN A 88 16.74 45.51 8.26
N GLU A 89 16.12 44.41 7.82
CA GLU A 89 15.43 43.44 8.69
C GLU A 89 15.47 42.01 8.10
N PHE A 90 15.19 41.00 8.93
CA PHE A 90 15.08 39.61 8.52
C PHE A 90 13.99 38.83 9.28
N ASP A 91 13.44 37.80 8.66
CA ASP A 91 12.66 36.74 9.33
C ASP A 91 13.38 35.38 9.19
N ASP A 92 13.04 34.44 10.07
CA ASP A 92 13.63 33.12 10.21
C ASP A 92 12.82 32.02 9.50
N ASN A 93 13.29 30.78 9.58
CA ASN A 93 12.66 29.64 8.91
C ASN A 93 11.22 29.36 9.36
N THR A 94 10.81 29.85 10.53
CA THR A 94 9.42 29.71 11.00
C THR A 94 8.44 30.38 10.04
N PHE A 95 8.79 31.51 9.43
CA PHE A 95 7.95 32.17 8.42
C PHE A 95 7.64 31.24 7.23
N ILE A 96 8.65 30.49 6.76
CA ILE A 96 8.49 29.57 5.63
C ILE A 96 7.59 28.38 6.01
N VAL A 97 7.75 27.85 7.22
CA VAL A 97 7.04 26.64 7.66
C VAL A 97 5.63 26.95 8.13
N GLN A 98 5.46 27.99 8.95
CA GLN A 98 4.19 28.32 9.60
C GLN A 98 3.32 29.22 8.71
N ASP A 99 3.89 30.29 8.14
CA ASP A 99 3.08 31.26 7.40
C ASP A 99 2.88 30.85 5.93
N LEU A 100 3.95 30.44 5.25
CA LEU A 100 3.87 29.97 3.86
C LEU A 100 3.42 28.50 3.75
N GLY A 101 3.70 27.67 4.75
CA GLY A 101 3.30 26.26 4.77
C GLY A 101 4.25 25.30 4.04
N PHE A 102 5.44 25.77 3.63
CA PHE A 102 6.42 24.95 2.91
C PHE A 102 7.39 24.29 3.89
N ARG A 103 7.12 23.03 4.25
CA ARG A 103 7.87 22.26 5.25
C ARG A 103 9.18 21.71 4.71
N TYR A 104 9.18 21.26 3.46
CA TYR A 104 10.32 20.58 2.82
C TYR A 104 11.28 21.57 2.17
N LEU A 105 10.80 22.75 1.74
CA LEU A 105 11.63 23.82 1.19
C LEU A 105 12.36 24.68 2.23
N ARG A 106 12.08 24.53 3.54
CA ARG A 106 12.69 25.32 4.62
C ARG A 106 14.22 25.37 4.60
N SER A 107 14.85 24.31 4.11
CA SER A 107 16.31 24.17 4.09
C SER A 107 16.97 24.66 2.78
N ARG A 108 16.15 25.04 1.79
CA ARG A 108 16.58 25.32 0.41
C ARG A 108 16.05 26.64 -0.13
N MET A 109 15.16 27.34 0.56
CA MET A 109 14.53 28.57 0.09
C MET A 109 15.04 29.82 0.82
N ILE A 110 15.27 30.90 0.06
CA ILE A 110 15.59 32.24 0.55
C ILE A 110 14.68 33.24 -0.16
N ILE A 111 14.08 34.16 0.59
CA ILE A 111 13.18 35.21 0.11
C ILE A 111 13.82 36.58 0.36
N MET A 112 13.88 37.42 -0.66
CA MET A 112 14.39 38.79 -0.59
C MET A 112 13.29 39.77 -0.98
N ILE A 113 13.01 40.75 -0.13
CA ILE A 113 11.93 41.73 -0.33
C ILE A 113 12.55 43.11 -0.38
N ASP A 114 12.36 43.79 -1.51
CA ASP A 114 12.80 45.15 -1.75
C ASP A 114 11.61 46.10 -1.52
N VAL A 115 11.77 47.02 -0.58
CA VAL A 115 10.70 47.94 -0.15
C VAL A 115 10.89 49.37 -0.66
N ASP A 116 11.85 49.61 -1.56
CA ASP A 116 12.16 50.94 -2.08
C ASP A 116 11.03 51.57 -2.90
N GLY A 117 10.12 50.76 -3.42
CA GLY A 117 8.95 51.22 -4.19
C GLY A 117 7.76 51.65 -3.33
N LEU A 118 7.86 51.63 -2.00
CA LEU A 118 6.81 52.10 -1.10
C LEU A 118 6.74 53.64 -1.05
N ALA A 119 5.56 54.18 -0.76
CA ALA A 119 5.39 55.62 -0.54
C ALA A 119 6.29 56.11 0.62
N GLN A 120 6.83 57.34 0.52
CA GLN A 120 7.75 57.88 1.53
C GLN A 120 7.12 57.93 2.94
N GLU A 121 5.80 58.11 3.02
CA GLU A 121 5.04 58.09 4.27
C GLU A 121 5.01 56.68 4.90
N ALA A 122 4.85 55.63 4.08
CA ALA A 122 4.87 54.24 4.52
C ALA A 122 6.28 53.79 4.96
N ILE A 123 7.32 54.19 4.22
CA ILE A 123 8.72 53.97 4.62
C ILE A 123 9.01 54.72 5.94
N GLY A 124 8.52 55.94 6.08
CA GLY A 124 8.62 56.75 7.30
C GLY A 124 8.03 56.03 8.51
N GLN A 125 6.80 55.52 8.40
CA GLN A 125 6.13 54.77 9.46
C GLN A 125 6.83 53.45 9.82
N MET A 126 7.40 52.76 8.82
CA MET A 126 8.13 51.51 9.05
C MET A 126 9.50 51.73 9.72
N MET A 127 10.13 52.89 9.50
CA MET A 127 11.42 53.27 10.09
C MET A 127 11.31 54.04 11.41
N GLN A 128 10.08 54.34 11.86
CA GLN A 128 9.81 55.10 13.08
C GLN A 128 9.93 54.18 14.31
N GLY A 129 11.12 54.09 14.91
CA GLY A 129 11.29 53.38 16.18
C GLY A 129 12.69 52.83 16.48
N SER A 130 13.57 52.67 15.50
CA SER A 130 14.97 52.26 15.69
C SER A 130 15.73 52.30 14.36
N ARG A 131 17.03 52.62 14.35
CA ARG A 131 17.88 52.50 13.15
C ARG A 131 18.24 51.04 12.80
N GLN A 132 17.91 50.08 13.66
CA GLN A 132 18.37 48.69 13.56
C GLN A 132 17.30 47.66 13.14
N GLY A 133 16.09 48.08 12.79
CA GLY A 133 15.03 47.17 12.35
C GLY A 133 13.74 47.88 12.02
N PHE A 134 12.76 47.15 11.50
CA PHE A 134 11.46 47.71 11.13
C PHE A 134 10.50 47.73 12.33
N TYR A 135 9.74 48.82 12.46
CA TYR A 135 8.65 48.88 13.41
C TYR A 135 7.55 47.89 13.02
N ARG A 136 7.14 47.03 13.95
CA ARG A 136 6.05 46.07 13.77
C ARG A 136 4.70 46.78 13.94
N GLY A 137 4.28 47.52 12.93
CA GLY A 137 2.97 48.17 12.86
C GLY A 137 2.14 47.71 11.65
N ALA A 138 0.99 48.36 11.45
CA ALA A 138 0.02 48.00 10.40
C ALA A 138 0.65 47.87 9.00
N VAL A 139 1.61 48.73 8.64
CA VAL A 139 2.31 48.67 7.34
C VAL A 139 3.09 47.37 7.16
N ARG A 140 3.81 46.90 8.19
CA ARG A 140 4.55 45.62 8.12
C ARG A 140 3.60 44.45 7.97
N GLU A 141 2.52 44.43 8.74
CA GLU A 141 1.51 43.37 8.66
C GLU A 141 0.86 43.30 7.27
N LEU A 142 0.60 44.44 6.65
CA LEU A 142 0.09 44.49 5.28
C LEU A 142 1.10 43.97 4.25
N ILE A 143 2.38 44.32 4.40
CA ILE A 143 3.46 43.79 3.55
C ILE A 143 3.55 42.28 3.72
N THR A 144 3.58 41.77 4.96
CA THR A 144 3.62 40.34 5.26
C THR A 144 2.41 39.60 4.69
N LYS A 145 1.20 40.15 4.87
CA LYS A 145 -0.02 39.59 4.29
C LYS A 145 0.04 39.54 2.76
N ARG A 146 0.62 40.55 2.12
CA ARG A 146 0.82 40.58 0.67
C ARG A 146 1.84 39.55 0.20
N ILE A 147 2.94 39.37 0.94
CA ILE A 147 3.96 38.35 0.64
C ILE A 147 3.35 36.96 0.74
N ILE A 148 2.63 36.67 1.83
CA ILE A 148 1.94 35.38 2.01
C ILE A 148 0.95 35.15 0.87
N ALA A 149 0.11 36.14 0.55
CA ALA A 149 -0.84 36.01 -0.56
C ALA A 149 -0.17 35.76 -1.92
N THR A 150 1.04 36.28 -2.14
CA THR A 150 1.76 36.12 -3.41
C THR A 150 2.51 34.80 -3.48
N LEU A 151 3.21 34.41 -2.41
CA LEU A 151 4.12 33.25 -2.42
C LEU A 151 3.41 31.95 -2.07
N LYS A 152 2.34 31.99 -1.29
CA LYS A 152 1.60 30.78 -0.88
C LYS A 152 0.85 30.13 -2.04
N GLU A 153 0.44 30.93 -3.02
CA GLU A 153 -0.27 30.48 -4.23
C GLU A 153 0.65 30.37 -5.45
N ASP A 154 1.96 30.53 -5.28
CA ASP A 154 2.91 30.44 -6.38
C ASP A 154 3.03 28.97 -6.87
N PRO A 155 2.71 28.69 -8.15
CA PRO A 155 2.67 27.32 -8.66
C PRO A 155 4.04 26.67 -8.75
N ASP A 156 5.12 27.44 -8.90
CA ASP A 156 6.48 26.91 -8.99
C ASP A 156 6.99 26.47 -7.62
N LEU A 157 6.69 27.24 -6.56
CA LEU A 157 7.01 26.85 -5.19
C LEU A 157 6.21 25.62 -4.72
N LEU A 158 4.92 25.55 -5.07
CA LEU A 158 4.09 24.38 -4.79
C LEU A 158 4.63 23.12 -5.49
N ARG A 159 5.06 23.23 -6.75
CA ARG A 159 5.68 22.12 -7.49
C ARG A 159 6.97 21.65 -6.82
N LEU A 160 7.82 22.58 -6.37
CA LEU A 160 9.10 22.26 -5.73
C LEU A 160 8.93 21.65 -4.33
N GLU A 161 7.91 22.05 -3.57
CA GLU A 161 7.56 21.43 -2.29
C GLU A 161 7.10 19.98 -2.48
N GLN A 162 6.23 19.73 -3.47
CA GLN A 162 5.75 18.38 -3.79
C GLN A 162 6.90 17.47 -4.25
N GLU A 163 7.81 17.96 -5.10
CA GLU A 163 9.00 17.21 -5.54
C GLU A 163 9.91 16.85 -4.35
N ALA A 164 10.03 17.76 -3.37
CA ALA A 164 10.82 17.51 -2.17
C ALA A 164 10.14 16.51 -1.21
N GLU A 165 8.82 16.52 -1.11
CA GLU A 165 8.04 15.57 -0.32
C GLU A 165 8.12 14.15 -0.86
N GLU A 166 7.95 13.99 -2.18
CA GLU A 166 8.03 12.70 -2.86
C GLU A 166 9.40 12.03 -2.64
N ALA A 167 10.49 12.80 -2.77
CA ALA A 167 11.85 12.30 -2.58
C ALA A 167 12.14 11.83 -1.14
N VAL A 168 11.51 12.43 -0.12
CA VAL A 168 11.67 12.01 1.29
C VAL A 168 10.81 10.77 1.58
N SER A 169 9.61 10.71 1.02
CA SER A 169 8.67 9.59 1.19
C SER A 169 9.20 8.28 0.59
N GLU A 170 9.84 8.33 -0.58
CA GLU A 170 10.46 7.15 -1.22
C GLU A 170 11.56 6.50 -0.36
N LEU A 171 12.34 7.31 0.36
CA LEU A 171 13.42 6.82 1.23
C LEU A 171 12.86 6.15 2.50
N SER A 172 11.85 6.75 3.13
CA SER A 172 11.22 6.20 4.35
C SER A 172 10.43 4.92 4.08
N ALA A 173 9.75 4.84 2.93
CA ALA A 173 8.93 3.69 2.56
C ALA A 173 9.76 2.41 2.31
N GLY A 174 11.03 2.56 1.92
CA GLY A 174 11.95 1.44 1.73
C GLY A 174 12.30 0.71 3.03
N ASP A 175 12.63 1.44 4.08
CA ASP A 175 13.09 0.87 5.36
C ASP A 175 11.94 0.28 6.19
N GLU A 176 10.76 0.88 6.14
CA GLU A 176 9.60 0.41 6.91
C GLU A 176 8.98 -0.87 6.35
N LYS A 177 9.01 -1.03 5.02
CA LYS A 177 8.57 -2.26 4.34
C LYS A 177 9.46 -3.46 4.69
N VAL A 178 10.76 -3.24 4.91
CA VAL A 178 11.71 -4.27 5.36
C VAL A 178 11.46 -4.63 6.83
N LYS A 179 11.17 -3.65 7.69
CA LYS A 179 10.84 -3.89 9.11
C LYS A 179 9.54 -4.68 9.32
N GLN A 180 8.47 -4.30 8.61
CA GLN A 180 7.16 -4.96 8.72
C GLN A 180 7.17 -6.40 8.17
N THR A 181 7.96 -6.67 7.13
CA THR A 181 8.12 -8.03 6.61
C THR A 181 8.91 -8.92 7.57
N LEU A 182 9.90 -8.38 8.29
CA LEU A 182 10.62 -9.10 9.35
C LEU A 182 9.72 -9.41 10.56
N ASP A 183 8.95 -8.43 11.06
CA ASP A 183 8.11 -8.61 12.25
C ASP A 183 6.99 -9.66 12.03
N GLN A 184 6.40 -9.71 10.83
CA GLN A 184 5.40 -10.73 10.46
C GLN A 184 5.99 -12.15 10.39
N LEU A 185 7.24 -12.30 9.95
CA LEU A 185 7.94 -13.59 9.93
C LEU A 185 8.26 -14.07 11.35
N ILE A 186 8.56 -13.15 12.28
CA ILE A 186 8.95 -13.44 13.67
C ILE A 186 7.75 -13.84 14.53
N GLU A 187 6.60 -13.17 14.43
CA GLU A 187 5.39 -13.55 15.21
C GLU A 187 4.88 -14.95 14.81
N SER A 188 4.97 -15.28 13.52
CA SER A 188 4.59 -16.62 13.02
C SER A 188 5.44 -17.77 13.57
N HIS A 189 6.64 -17.45 14.07
CA HIS A 189 7.60 -18.41 14.60
C HIS A 189 7.37 -18.74 16.09
N HIS A 190 6.73 -17.83 16.83
CA HIS A 190 6.62 -17.90 18.29
C HIS A 190 5.43 -18.68 18.85
N ASP A 191 4.27 -18.67 18.19
CA ASP A 191 3.04 -19.28 18.71
C ASP A 191 3.09 -20.82 18.87
N LYS A 192 4.19 -21.48 18.47
CA LYS A 192 4.29 -22.96 18.45
C LYS A 192 5.47 -23.54 19.25
N GLY A 193 6.22 -22.70 19.96
CA GLY A 193 7.36 -23.14 20.79
C GLY A 193 7.03 -23.58 22.23
N HIS A 194 5.77 -23.44 22.69
CA HIS A 194 5.40 -23.65 24.11
C HIS A 194 4.45 -24.83 24.41
N SER A 195 4.24 -25.76 23.48
CA SER A 195 3.43 -26.96 23.74
C SER A 195 4.24 -28.25 23.71
N PHE A 196 5.06 -28.43 24.76
CA PHE A 196 5.50 -29.76 25.19
C PHE A 196 4.59 -30.21 26.33
N VAL A 197 3.58 -31.02 26.01
CA VAL A 197 2.92 -31.92 26.96
C VAL A 197 2.70 -33.23 26.23
N GLU A 198 3.41 -34.26 26.69
CA GLU A 198 3.11 -35.66 26.40
C GLU A 198 1.65 -35.97 26.72
N GLY A 199 0.94 -36.41 25.71
CA GLY A 199 -0.45 -36.87 25.81
C GLY A 199 -0.68 -37.90 24.72
N VAL A 200 -0.38 -39.15 25.06
CA VAL A 200 -0.51 -40.34 24.23
C VAL A 200 -1.95 -40.52 23.74
N GLY A 201 -2.08 -40.79 22.44
CA GLY A 201 -3.04 -41.74 21.89
C GLY A 201 -4.33 -41.16 21.28
N GLY A 202 -4.61 -41.58 20.04
CA GLY A 202 -6.00 -41.74 19.62
C GLY A 202 -6.39 -41.35 18.19
N ALA A 203 -5.77 -42.01 17.21
CA ALA A 203 -6.42 -42.58 16.01
C ALA A 203 -7.13 -41.68 14.97
N GLY A 204 -6.74 -41.92 13.71
CA GLY A 204 -7.40 -41.54 12.46
C GLY A 204 -6.56 -40.53 11.67
N GLY A 205 -5.49 -40.90 10.96
CA GLY A 205 -5.37 -42.05 10.07
C GLY A 205 -6.22 -41.81 8.82
N ASP A 206 -5.71 -41.77 7.60
CA ASP A 206 -4.35 -41.89 7.10
C ASP A 206 -4.40 -41.38 5.64
N GLN A 207 -3.38 -40.61 5.26
CA GLN A 207 -2.58 -40.76 4.02
C GLN A 207 -3.26 -40.64 2.64
N ASN A 208 -2.67 -40.10 1.57
CA ASN A 208 -1.37 -39.49 1.23
C ASN A 208 -1.69 -38.55 0.02
N GLY A 209 -0.91 -37.54 -0.33
CA GLY A 209 0.48 -37.30 -0.04
C GLY A 209 0.86 -35.84 -0.27
N ASP A 210 2.14 -35.59 0.04
CA ASP A 210 3.00 -34.55 -0.48
C ASP A 210 2.31 -33.40 -1.26
N GLU A 211 2.01 -32.31 -0.56
CA GLU A 211 2.08 -30.99 -1.17
C GLU A 211 2.32 -29.92 -0.10
N LEU A 212 3.46 -29.27 -0.30
CA LEU A 212 3.99 -28.11 0.41
C LEU A 212 2.91 -27.09 0.79
N GLY A 213 2.95 -26.58 2.02
CA GLY A 213 2.76 -25.16 2.37
C GLY A 213 1.67 -24.27 1.75
N PHE A 214 0.62 -24.77 1.08
CA PHE A 214 -0.35 -23.92 0.38
C PHE A 214 -1.69 -23.74 1.12
N LYS A 215 -2.35 -22.61 0.84
CA LYS A 215 -3.67 -22.19 1.36
C LYS A 215 -4.69 -23.33 1.28
N LYS A 216 -5.16 -23.85 2.42
CA LYS A 216 -6.29 -24.78 2.44
C LYS A 216 -7.60 -23.99 2.26
N VAL A 217 -8.33 -24.29 1.19
CA VAL A 217 -9.73 -23.86 1.05
C VAL A 217 -10.54 -24.78 1.95
N ASN A 218 -11.06 -24.27 3.07
CA ASN A 218 -12.04 -25.04 3.83
C ASN A 218 -13.40 -24.81 3.19
N LYS A 219 -14.04 -25.90 2.79
CA LYS A 219 -15.46 -25.92 2.44
C LYS A 219 -16.23 -25.97 3.77
N GLY A 220 -16.79 -24.85 4.19
CA GLY A 220 -17.63 -24.81 5.38
C GLY A 220 -18.68 -23.72 5.23
N GLY A 221 -19.82 -23.90 5.89
CA GLY A 221 -20.94 -22.97 5.79
C GLY A 221 -20.57 -21.54 6.19
N VAL A 222 -21.02 -20.57 5.41
CA VAL A 222 -20.90 -19.12 5.66
C VAL A 222 -22.30 -18.53 5.83
N VAL A 223 -22.46 -17.56 6.74
CA VAL A 223 -23.77 -16.92 6.95
C VAL A 223 -23.83 -15.57 6.22
N THR A 224 -24.82 -15.42 5.34
CA THR A 224 -25.07 -14.22 4.53
C THR A 224 -26.55 -13.80 4.64
N LEU A 225 -26.86 -12.53 4.42
CA LEU A 225 -28.26 -12.07 4.30
C LEU A 225 -28.83 -12.46 2.92
N LEU A 226 -29.66 -13.50 2.89
CA LEU A 226 -30.27 -14.03 1.66
C LEU A 226 -31.79 -14.20 1.85
N PRO A 227 -32.56 -14.35 0.76
CA PRO A 227 -33.98 -14.65 0.87
C PRO A 227 -34.19 -16.02 1.55
N PRO A 228 -35.37 -16.26 2.16
CA PRO A 228 -35.62 -17.40 3.05
C PRO A 228 -35.70 -18.76 2.34
N ASP A 229 -35.75 -18.75 1.01
CA ASP A 229 -35.66 -19.91 0.13
C ASP A 229 -34.23 -20.46 -0.03
N THR A 230 -33.21 -19.67 0.33
CA THR A 230 -31.80 -19.97 0.02
C THR A 230 -31.03 -20.37 1.29
N GLY A 231 -30.39 -21.55 1.29
CA GLY A 231 -29.56 -22.04 2.40
C GLY A 231 -30.35 -22.51 3.64
N HIS A 232 -29.67 -22.74 4.77
CA HIS A 232 -30.31 -23.05 6.06
C HIS A 232 -30.52 -21.79 6.89
N ALA A 233 -31.57 -21.75 7.72
CA ALA A 233 -31.77 -20.62 8.65
C ALA A 233 -30.56 -20.51 9.60
N ALA A 234 -30.09 -19.29 9.82
CA ALA A 234 -28.95 -19.01 10.70
C ALA A 234 -29.27 -17.84 11.63
N ASP A 235 -28.45 -17.69 12.67
CA ASP A 235 -28.61 -16.63 13.65
C ASP A 235 -27.80 -15.37 13.30
N TYR A 236 -28.25 -14.25 13.87
CA TYR A 236 -27.48 -13.02 13.89
C TYR A 236 -26.15 -13.21 14.66
N PRO A 237 -25.11 -12.41 14.37
CA PRO A 237 -25.08 -11.21 13.54
C PRO A 237 -24.87 -11.50 12.05
N ALA A 238 -25.26 -10.58 11.19
CA ALA A 238 -24.97 -10.60 9.76
C ALA A 238 -24.32 -9.30 9.31
N LEU A 239 -23.48 -9.36 8.27
CA LEU A 239 -22.77 -8.20 7.73
C LEU A 239 -23.64 -7.39 6.78
N THR A 240 -23.53 -6.07 6.84
CA THR A 240 -24.19 -5.11 5.95
C THR A 240 -23.25 -3.98 5.55
N SER A 241 -23.52 -3.36 4.40
CA SER A 241 -22.79 -2.19 3.91
C SER A 241 -23.58 -0.89 4.07
N GLN A 242 -22.87 0.21 4.27
CA GLN A 242 -23.38 1.57 4.20
C GLN A 242 -22.53 2.37 3.21
N PRO A 243 -23.12 2.94 2.14
CA PRO A 243 -24.56 2.91 1.82
C PRO A 243 -25.06 1.49 1.47
N ALA A 244 -26.31 1.18 1.84
CA ALA A 244 -26.97 -0.09 1.53
C ALA A 244 -27.38 -0.10 0.04
N ALA A 245 -26.40 -0.34 -0.83
CA ALA A 245 -26.60 -0.44 -2.26
C ALA A 245 -26.35 -1.88 -2.71
N SER A 246 -27.24 -2.40 -3.56
CA SER A 246 -27.03 -3.70 -4.23
C SER A 246 -25.83 -3.67 -5.18
N ILE A 247 -25.46 -2.47 -5.67
CA ILE A 247 -24.31 -2.25 -6.57
C ILE A 247 -23.57 -0.96 -6.15
N ILE A 248 -22.29 -1.10 -5.83
CA ILE A 248 -21.37 0.01 -5.57
C ILE A 248 -20.80 0.49 -6.89
N ARG A 249 -20.99 1.78 -7.20
CA ARG A 249 -20.43 2.39 -8.41
C ARG A 249 -19.08 3.02 -8.11
N LEU A 250 -18.02 2.61 -8.79
CA LEU A 250 -16.70 3.25 -8.70
C LEU A 250 -16.40 4.03 -9.96
N ARG A 251 -15.58 5.07 -9.78
CA ARG A 251 -14.94 5.78 -10.87
C ARG A 251 -13.48 5.34 -10.93
N PRO A 252 -12.88 5.25 -12.12
CA PRO A 252 -11.46 4.96 -12.26
C PRO A 252 -10.63 5.99 -11.47
N ASN A 253 -9.59 5.50 -10.79
CA ASN A 253 -8.63 6.28 -9.99
C ASN A 253 -9.25 7.13 -8.87
N GLN A 254 -10.51 6.87 -8.50
CA GLN A 254 -11.17 7.55 -7.39
C GLN A 254 -11.49 6.55 -6.28
N PRO A 255 -10.92 6.72 -5.08
CA PRO A 255 -11.26 5.87 -3.94
C PRO A 255 -12.71 6.12 -3.53
N ARG A 256 -13.43 5.04 -3.19
CA ARG A 256 -14.75 5.12 -2.59
C ARG A 256 -14.76 4.39 -1.26
N GLU A 257 -15.27 5.07 -0.25
CA GLU A 257 -15.38 4.55 1.09
C GLU A 257 -16.74 3.87 1.32
N ILE A 258 -16.71 2.74 2.03
CA ILE A 258 -17.88 1.95 2.38
C ILE A 258 -17.70 1.49 3.83
N ALA A 259 -18.69 1.76 4.66
CA ALA A 259 -18.71 1.24 6.02
C ALA A 259 -19.38 -0.15 6.04
N ILE A 260 -18.74 -1.13 6.65
CA ILE A 260 -19.27 -2.47 6.91
C ILE A 260 -19.65 -2.57 8.38
N LYS A 261 -20.92 -2.90 8.63
CA LYS A 261 -21.51 -2.99 9.96
C LYS A 261 -22.10 -4.37 10.18
N SER A 262 -22.22 -4.77 11.44
CA SER A 262 -23.05 -5.91 11.81
C SER A 262 -24.49 -5.46 12.03
N ILE A 263 -25.43 -6.35 11.76
CA ILE A 263 -26.80 -6.27 12.28
C ILE A 263 -26.99 -7.47 13.20
N PRO A 264 -27.40 -7.29 14.46
CA PRO A 264 -27.49 -6.01 15.17
C PRO A 264 -26.14 -5.29 15.30
N SER A 265 -26.16 -3.95 15.39
CA SER A 265 -24.95 -3.13 15.47
C SER A 265 -24.09 -3.42 16.70
N GLY A 266 -24.72 -3.75 17.84
CA GLY A 266 -24.01 -4.07 19.08
C GLY A 266 -23.18 -5.35 19.06
N HIS A 267 -23.24 -6.15 17.99
CA HIS A 267 -22.41 -7.35 17.87
C HIS A 267 -21.04 -7.07 17.24
N TRP A 268 -20.79 -5.85 16.75
CA TRP A 268 -19.53 -5.51 16.09
C TRP A 268 -18.32 -5.64 17.02
N GLU A 269 -18.49 -5.32 18.31
CA GLU A 269 -17.45 -5.46 19.33
C GLU A 269 -16.93 -6.89 19.47
N ALA A 270 -17.72 -7.89 19.07
CA ALA A 270 -17.33 -9.29 19.12
C ALA A 270 -16.52 -9.74 17.89
N VAL A 271 -16.21 -8.86 16.92
CA VAL A 271 -15.45 -9.24 15.72
C VAL A 271 -14.00 -9.61 16.10
N SER A 272 -13.63 -10.86 15.87
CA SER A 272 -12.28 -11.38 16.14
C SER A 272 -11.39 -11.44 14.90
N GLN A 273 -12.01 -11.53 13.71
CA GLN A 273 -11.28 -11.54 12.45
C GLN A 273 -12.10 -10.81 11.39
N PHE A 274 -11.46 -9.90 10.66
CA PHE A 274 -12.07 -9.20 9.53
C PHE A 274 -11.19 -9.28 8.28
N THR A 275 -11.75 -9.77 7.18
CA THR A 275 -11.05 -9.91 5.90
C THR A 275 -11.90 -9.41 4.76
N ALA A 276 -11.27 -8.80 3.77
CA ALA A 276 -11.89 -8.39 2.52
C ALA A 276 -10.99 -8.83 1.38
N GLN A 277 -11.58 -9.41 0.35
CA GLN A 277 -10.87 -9.96 -0.81
C GLN A 277 -11.45 -9.32 -2.07
N SER A 278 -10.58 -8.75 -2.90
CA SER A 278 -10.92 -8.32 -4.24
C SER A 278 -11.23 -9.51 -5.14
N ASP A 279 -11.93 -9.25 -6.23
CA ASP A 279 -12.16 -10.25 -7.27
C ASP A 279 -10.81 -10.60 -7.93
N PRO A 280 -10.35 -11.86 -7.91
CA PRO A 280 -9.07 -12.24 -8.52
C PRO A 280 -9.04 -12.01 -10.04
N ARG A 281 -10.20 -11.80 -10.68
CA ARG A 281 -10.29 -11.46 -12.11
C ARG A 281 -10.08 -9.97 -12.39
N VAL A 282 -10.04 -9.13 -11.35
CA VAL A 282 -9.90 -7.67 -11.46
C VAL A 282 -8.75 -7.24 -10.58
N MET A 283 -7.54 -7.48 -11.07
CA MET A 283 -6.29 -7.19 -10.35
C MET A 283 -6.11 -5.69 -10.10
N GLU A 284 -6.75 -4.86 -10.92
CA GLU A 284 -6.78 -3.39 -10.83
C GLU A 284 -7.64 -2.89 -9.64
N LEU A 285 -8.48 -3.76 -9.07
CA LEU A 285 -9.35 -3.40 -7.95
C LEU A 285 -8.63 -3.62 -6.62
N ASN A 286 -8.19 -2.51 -6.04
CA ASN A 286 -7.57 -2.46 -4.73
C ASN A 286 -8.62 -2.32 -3.63
N VAL A 287 -8.49 -3.16 -2.60
CA VAL A 287 -9.37 -3.16 -1.42
C VAL A 287 -8.50 -2.93 -0.19
N LYS A 288 -8.57 -1.72 0.37
CA LYS A 288 -8.00 -1.43 1.70
C LYS A 288 -9.07 -1.59 2.76
N LYS A 289 -8.69 -2.13 3.91
CA LYS A 289 -9.58 -2.37 5.05
C LYS A 289 -8.98 -1.74 6.30
N GLU A 290 -9.83 -1.13 7.09
CA GLU A 290 -9.51 -0.55 8.38
C GLU A 290 -10.62 -0.97 9.36
N LEU A 291 -10.24 -1.50 10.52
CA LEU A 291 -11.18 -1.92 11.55
C LEU A 291 -11.33 -0.79 12.56
N LEU A 292 -12.56 -0.32 12.77
CA LEU A 292 -12.91 0.72 13.74
C LEU A 292 -13.86 0.13 14.78
N ASP A 293 -14.00 0.81 15.92
CA ASP A 293 -14.70 0.30 17.11
C ASP A 293 -16.17 -0.08 16.87
N GLY A 294 -16.83 0.53 15.88
CA GLY A 294 -18.25 0.25 15.55
C GLY A 294 -18.53 -0.19 14.12
N HIS A 295 -17.52 -0.26 13.26
CA HIS A 295 -17.64 -0.68 11.86
C HIS A 295 -16.27 -0.95 11.24
N ALA A 296 -16.21 -1.62 10.10
CA ALA A 296 -14.99 -1.65 9.26
C ALA A 296 -15.14 -0.65 8.13
N LYS A 297 -14.10 0.13 7.88
CA LYS A 297 -14.01 1.00 6.71
C LYS A 297 -13.33 0.22 5.58
N LEU A 298 -14.02 0.10 4.45
CA LEU A 298 -13.48 -0.42 3.20
C LEU A 298 -13.26 0.73 2.23
N ILE A 299 -12.03 0.87 1.74
CA ILE A 299 -11.69 1.83 0.68
C ILE A 299 -11.45 1.03 -0.59
N LEU A 300 -12.35 1.18 -1.55
CA LEU A 300 -12.28 0.54 -2.86
C LEU A 300 -11.68 1.51 -3.86
N THR A 301 -10.60 1.13 -4.53
CA THR A 301 -9.96 1.95 -5.58
C THR A 301 -9.71 1.09 -6.79
N PHE A 302 -10.24 1.47 -7.95
CA PHE A 302 -9.87 0.86 -9.23
C PHE A 302 -8.76 1.70 -9.85
N THR A 303 -7.55 1.16 -9.91
CA THR A 303 -6.40 1.85 -10.51
C THR A 303 -6.34 1.49 -11.99
N GLU A 304 -6.72 2.42 -12.87
CA GLU A 304 -6.70 2.20 -14.31
C GLU A 304 -5.24 2.13 -14.79
N PRO A 305 -4.78 0.99 -15.34
CA PRO A 305 -3.41 0.87 -15.84
C PRO A 305 -3.20 1.72 -17.10
N ASP A 306 -1.95 2.09 -17.38
CA ASP A 306 -1.63 2.87 -18.57
C ASP A 306 -2.05 2.12 -19.85
N GLY A 307 -2.83 2.80 -20.70
CA GLY A 307 -3.36 2.22 -21.93
C GLY A 307 -4.58 1.30 -21.75
N PHE A 308 -5.23 1.32 -20.57
CA PHE A 308 -6.49 0.60 -20.36
C PHE A 308 -7.52 0.90 -21.44
N ASP A 309 -8.13 -0.16 -21.98
CA ASP A 309 -9.08 0.00 -23.08
C ASP A 309 -10.41 0.53 -22.56
N THR A 310 -10.89 1.62 -23.16
CA THR A 310 -12.22 2.18 -22.88
C THR A 310 -13.34 1.17 -23.05
N ASP A 311 -13.13 0.16 -23.90
CA ASP A 311 -14.13 -0.84 -24.27
C ASP A 311 -14.27 -1.96 -23.23
N GLU A 312 -13.31 -2.07 -22.30
CA GLU A 312 -13.40 -2.95 -21.13
C GLU A 312 -14.40 -2.44 -20.08
N TYR A 313 -14.88 -1.20 -20.22
CA TYR A 313 -15.96 -0.68 -19.39
C TYR A 313 -17.35 -1.13 -19.87
N PRO A 314 -18.31 -1.31 -18.95
CA PRO A 314 -18.15 -1.27 -17.50
C PRO A 314 -17.44 -2.51 -16.95
N VAL A 315 -16.57 -2.29 -15.96
CA VAL A 315 -15.94 -3.39 -15.25
C VAL A 315 -16.85 -3.85 -14.11
N HIS A 316 -17.14 -5.14 -14.08
CA HIS A 316 -17.89 -5.79 -13.01
C HIS A 316 -16.93 -6.59 -12.12
N ALA A 317 -17.02 -6.39 -10.80
CA ALA A 317 -16.22 -7.12 -9.82
C ALA A 317 -17.07 -7.47 -8.59
N VAL A 318 -16.72 -8.55 -7.89
CA VAL A 318 -17.34 -8.91 -6.60
C VAL A 318 -16.29 -8.89 -5.50
N VAL A 319 -16.45 -7.97 -4.54
CA VAL A 319 -15.61 -7.93 -3.33
C VAL A 319 -16.25 -8.80 -2.26
N LYS A 320 -15.50 -9.77 -1.75
CA LYS A 320 -15.97 -10.68 -0.69
C LYS A 320 -15.47 -10.19 0.66
N VAL A 321 -16.38 -9.84 1.55
CA VAL A 321 -16.08 -9.44 2.93
C VAL A 321 -16.45 -10.57 3.87
N THR A 322 -15.54 -10.99 4.74
CA THR A 322 -15.74 -12.07 5.70
C THR A 322 -15.31 -11.64 7.09
N ALA A 323 -16.20 -11.80 8.07
CA ALA A 323 -15.95 -11.52 9.48
C ALA A 323 -16.21 -12.77 10.34
N ARG A 324 -15.43 -12.96 11.40
CA ARG A 324 -15.69 -13.92 12.48
C ARG A 324 -16.00 -13.17 13.76
N PHE A 325 -16.97 -13.71 14.50
CA PHE A 325 -17.39 -13.16 15.77
C PHE A 325 -17.03 -14.15 16.88
N ASN A 326 -16.52 -13.66 18.00
CA ASN A 326 -16.25 -14.46 19.19
C ASN A 326 -17.53 -15.14 19.66
N GLY A 327 -17.44 -16.44 19.95
CA GLY A 327 -18.58 -17.26 20.37
C GLY A 327 -19.47 -17.76 19.23
N ILE A 328 -19.15 -17.46 17.97
CA ILE A 328 -19.93 -17.92 16.80
C ILE A 328 -19.03 -18.75 15.89
N ALA A 329 -19.43 -20.00 15.66
CA ALA A 329 -18.63 -20.96 14.90
C ALA A 329 -18.57 -20.60 13.41
N GLU A 330 -19.68 -20.17 12.81
CA GLU A 330 -19.73 -19.92 11.37
C GLU A 330 -19.34 -18.48 11.02
N PRO A 331 -18.42 -18.29 10.06
CA PRO A 331 -18.06 -16.95 9.60
C PRO A 331 -19.24 -16.27 8.90
N ARG A 332 -19.30 -14.94 9.03
CA ARG A 332 -20.30 -14.09 8.36
C ARG A 332 -19.70 -13.52 7.09
N GLN A 333 -20.42 -13.58 5.98
CA GLN A 333 -19.96 -13.11 4.68
C GLN A 333 -20.92 -12.08 4.08
N LEU A 334 -20.35 -11.10 3.38
CA LEU A 334 -21.07 -10.12 2.58
C LEU A 334 -20.41 -10.00 1.20
N PRO A 335 -21.08 -10.44 0.13
CA PRO A 335 -20.65 -10.15 -1.23
C PRO A 335 -21.08 -8.72 -1.62
N LEU A 336 -20.13 -7.94 -2.12
CA LEU A 336 -20.34 -6.58 -2.58
C LEU A 336 -20.14 -6.51 -4.10
N SER A 337 -21.21 -6.25 -4.84
CA SER A 337 -21.14 -6.05 -6.29
C SER A 337 -20.61 -4.65 -6.59
N VAL A 338 -19.52 -4.59 -7.35
CA VAL A 338 -18.83 -3.35 -7.74
C VAL A 338 -18.94 -3.17 -9.25
N LEU A 339 -19.36 -1.98 -9.67
CA LEU A 339 -19.47 -1.55 -11.06
C LEU A 339 -18.58 -0.34 -11.30
N ILE A 340 -17.55 -0.47 -12.12
CA ILE A 340 -16.65 0.65 -12.44
C ILE A 340 -17.02 1.23 -13.81
N LYS A 341 -17.23 2.54 -13.86
CA LYS A 341 -17.52 3.30 -15.09
C LYS A 341 -16.78 4.64 -15.08
N PRO A 342 -16.13 5.04 -16.19
CA PRO A 342 -15.52 6.36 -16.33
C PRO A 342 -16.60 7.45 -16.42
N GLU A 343 -16.23 8.68 -16.05
CA GLU A 343 -17.10 9.86 -16.15
C GLU A 343 -17.15 10.42 -17.57
N ALA A 344 -16.03 10.33 -18.30
CA ALA A 344 -15.93 10.61 -19.73
C ALA A 344 -15.07 9.54 -20.40
N TYR A 345 -15.48 9.09 -21.59
CA TYR A 345 -14.68 8.16 -22.39
C TYR A 345 -13.55 8.92 -23.09
N LYS A 346 -12.35 8.32 -23.14
CA LYS A 346 -11.24 8.83 -23.96
C LYS A 346 -11.69 8.87 -25.44
N PRO A 347 -11.22 9.86 -26.23
CA PRO A 347 -11.54 9.93 -27.65
C PRO A 347 -11.04 8.67 -28.37
N ASP A 348 -11.79 8.23 -29.37
CA ASP A 348 -11.44 7.05 -30.13
C ASP A 348 -10.10 7.23 -30.88
N PRO A 349 -9.24 6.19 -30.89
CA PRO A 349 -7.98 6.23 -31.61
C PRO A 349 -8.22 6.39 -33.11
N GLN A 350 -7.32 7.13 -33.77
CA GLN A 350 -7.40 7.36 -35.21
C GLN A 350 -7.15 6.06 -35.98
N LEU A 351 -8.11 5.68 -36.83
CA LEU A 351 -8.03 4.47 -37.65
C LEU A 351 -7.07 4.63 -38.84
N LEU A 352 -6.35 3.56 -39.13
CA LEU A 352 -5.27 3.48 -40.11
C LEU A 352 -5.75 2.90 -41.45
N GLU A 353 -5.11 3.33 -42.54
CA GLU A 353 -5.30 2.74 -43.87
C GLU A 353 -4.59 1.39 -44.03
N ASP A 354 -3.55 1.16 -43.22
CA ASP A 354 -2.79 -0.08 -43.15
C ASP A 354 -2.83 -0.56 -41.68
N PRO A 355 -3.75 -1.48 -41.34
CA PRO A 355 -3.92 -1.94 -39.97
C PRO A 355 -2.70 -2.75 -39.51
N VAL A 356 -2.34 -2.59 -38.24
CA VAL A 356 -1.17 -3.23 -37.62
C VAL A 356 -1.59 -4.15 -36.48
N LYS A 357 -2.80 -3.99 -35.93
CA LYS A 357 -3.27 -4.82 -34.81
C LYS A 357 -4.76 -5.14 -34.87
N ILE A 358 -5.07 -6.37 -34.50
CA ILE A 358 -6.39 -6.81 -34.06
C ILE A 358 -6.25 -7.34 -32.63
N LYS A 359 -7.20 -7.02 -31.76
CA LYS A 359 -7.21 -7.49 -30.38
C LYS A 359 -8.62 -7.83 -29.91
N VAL A 360 -8.71 -8.73 -28.95
CA VAL A 360 -9.94 -9.04 -28.24
C VAL A 360 -10.06 -8.07 -27.07
N THR A 361 -11.21 -7.40 -26.94
CA THR A 361 -11.48 -6.45 -25.85
C THR A 361 -12.46 -7.00 -24.83
N SER A 362 -13.09 -8.15 -25.12
CA SER A 362 -13.83 -8.89 -24.10
C SER A 362 -12.89 -9.41 -23.00
N ARG A 363 -13.35 -9.37 -21.76
CA ARG A 363 -12.60 -9.91 -20.62
C ARG A 363 -12.47 -11.42 -20.72
N GLU A 364 -11.24 -11.89 -20.56
CA GLU A 364 -10.89 -13.31 -20.60
C GLU A 364 -10.87 -13.94 -19.19
N PRO A 365 -11.31 -15.20 -19.05
CA PRO A 365 -11.93 -16.04 -20.09
C PRO A 365 -13.38 -15.60 -20.39
N VAL A 366 -13.75 -15.60 -21.67
CA VAL A 366 -15.10 -15.27 -22.16
C VAL A 366 -16.09 -16.33 -21.67
N LYS A 367 -17.25 -15.93 -21.14
CA LYS A 367 -18.24 -16.88 -20.62
C LYS A 367 -19.28 -17.23 -21.67
N ILE A 368 -19.23 -18.45 -22.21
CA ILE A 368 -20.23 -18.95 -23.14
C ILE A 368 -21.30 -19.70 -22.35
N ARG A 369 -22.57 -19.32 -22.54
CA ARG A 369 -23.69 -19.91 -21.82
C ARG A 369 -24.36 -21.00 -22.63
N ARG A 370 -24.55 -22.16 -22.02
CA ARG A 370 -25.23 -23.29 -22.68
C ARG A 370 -26.73 -23.01 -22.81
N GLY A 371 -27.27 -23.22 -24.01
CA GLY A 371 -28.71 -23.07 -24.29
C GLY A 371 -29.23 -21.63 -24.26
N ASP A 372 -28.33 -20.65 -24.16
CA ASP A 372 -28.64 -19.21 -24.26
C ASP A 372 -28.39 -18.74 -25.71
N THR A 373 -28.67 -17.47 -25.96
CA THR A 373 -28.38 -16.77 -27.22
C THR A 373 -26.88 -16.66 -27.51
N ASP A 374 -26.53 -16.23 -28.73
CA ASP A 374 -25.14 -16.08 -29.18
C ASP A 374 -24.29 -15.28 -28.19
N THR A 375 -23.08 -15.76 -27.93
CA THR A 375 -22.13 -15.05 -27.06
C THR A 375 -21.39 -13.99 -27.88
N HIS A 376 -21.49 -12.73 -27.44
CA HIS A 376 -20.82 -11.61 -28.08
C HIS A 376 -19.39 -11.44 -27.57
N VAL A 377 -18.41 -11.65 -28.44
CA VAL A 377 -16.99 -11.37 -28.19
C VAL A 377 -16.61 -10.06 -28.84
N ARG A 378 -16.27 -9.05 -28.05
CA ARG A 378 -15.87 -7.73 -28.55
C ARG A 378 -14.43 -7.79 -29.08
N LEU A 379 -14.27 -7.26 -30.28
CA LEU A 379 -13.02 -7.18 -31.02
C LEU A 379 -12.74 -5.73 -31.38
N ARG A 380 -11.47 -5.39 -31.41
CA ARG A 380 -10.99 -4.08 -31.84
C ARG A 380 -9.86 -4.24 -32.84
N TRP A 381 -9.97 -3.56 -33.96
CA TRP A 381 -8.89 -3.42 -34.93
C TRP A 381 -8.53 -1.94 -35.09
N ASP A 382 -7.32 -1.66 -35.56
CA ASP A 382 -6.86 -0.30 -35.82
C ASP A 382 -7.04 0.15 -37.28
N GLY A 383 -7.66 -0.69 -38.12
CA GLY A 383 -7.97 -0.37 -39.52
C GLY A 383 -9.22 0.49 -39.68
N LYS A 384 -9.31 1.20 -40.80
CA LYS A 384 -10.56 1.87 -41.20
C LYS A 384 -11.64 0.86 -41.56
N ASP A 385 -12.85 1.05 -41.03
CA ASP A 385 -14.03 0.18 -41.24
C ASP A 385 -14.23 -0.24 -42.70
N ARG A 386 -14.07 0.71 -43.64
CA ARG A 386 -14.16 0.49 -45.10
C ARG A 386 -13.27 -0.65 -45.63
N LEU A 387 -12.15 -0.94 -44.96
CA LEU A 387 -11.24 -2.01 -45.38
C LEU A 387 -11.86 -3.41 -45.23
N LEU A 388 -12.93 -3.54 -44.41
CA LEU A 388 -13.73 -4.77 -44.24
C LEU A 388 -15.11 -4.70 -44.90
N THR A 389 -15.69 -3.50 -45.08
CA THR A 389 -17.09 -3.34 -45.51
C THR A 389 -17.28 -2.84 -46.94
N ASP A 390 -16.23 -2.33 -47.61
CA ASP A 390 -16.33 -1.91 -49.01
C ASP A 390 -16.73 -3.10 -49.91
N ASP A 391 -17.37 -2.83 -51.05
CA ASP A 391 -17.81 -3.85 -52.04
C ASP A 391 -16.67 -4.80 -52.48
N ALA A 392 -15.43 -4.31 -52.44
CA ALA A 392 -14.22 -5.08 -52.64
C ALA A 392 -13.31 -4.94 -51.38
N PRO A 393 -13.60 -5.67 -50.30
CA PRO A 393 -12.91 -5.49 -49.04
C PRO A 393 -11.46 -5.95 -49.18
N LYS A 394 -10.53 -5.08 -48.78
CA LYS A 394 -9.08 -5.37 -48.84
C LYS A 394 -8.66 -6.38 -47.78
N TRP A 395 -9.42 -6.46 -46.69
CA TRP A 395 -9.20 -7.36 -45.57
C TRP A 395 -10.37 -8.32 -45.41
N LYS A 396 -10.11 -9.54 -44.95
CA LYS A 396 -11.14 -10.54 -44.63
C LYS A 396 -10.92 -11.12 -43.24
N LEU A 397 -11.99 -11.19 -42.45
CA LEU A 397 -11.98 -11.80 -41.12
C LEU A 397 -12.38 -13.27 -41.19
N SER A 398 -11.76 -14.07 -40.34
CA SER A 398 -12.09 -15.47 -40.10
C SER A 398 -11.86 -15.80 -38.64
N ALA A 399 -12.67 -16.70 -38.08
CA ALA A 399 -12.49 -17.22 -36.74
C ALA A 399 -12.53 -18.74 -36.77
N LYS A 400 -11.74 -19.39 -35.92
CA LYS A 400 -11.72 -20.84 -35.75
C LYS A 400 -11.49 -21.20 -34.28
N LEU A 401 -12.10 -22.29 -33.86
CA LEU A 401 -11.82 -22.98 -32.60
C LEU A 401 -10.57 -23.85 -32.79
N VAL A 402 -9.55 -23.65 -31.95
CA VAL A 402 -8.24 -24.31 -32.05
C VAL A 402 -8.11 -25.39 -30.97
N GLY A 403 -7.54 -26.54 -31.33
CA GLY A 403 -7.24 -27.62 -30.39
C GLY A 403 -8.44 -28.47 -29.98
N HIS A 404 -9.64 -28.18 -30.49
CA HIS A 404 -10.83 -28.99 -30.29
C HIS A 404 -11.06 -29.90 -31.51
N GLY A 405 -11.08 -31.23 -31.30
CA GLY A 405 -11.24 -32.22 -32.37
C GLY A 405 -12.67 -32.35 -32.94
N GLY A 406 -13.60 -31.54 -32.43
CA GLY A 406 -15.00 -31.50 -32.88
C GLY A 406 -15.25 -30.50 -34.02
N PRO A 407 -16.48 -30.48 -34.56
CA PRO A 407 -16.89 -29.55 -35.61
C PRO A 407 -16.84 -28.09 -35.13
N GLN A 408 -16.50 -27.17 -36.04
CA GLN A 408 -16.38 -25.73 -35.78
C GLN A 408 -17.76 -25.11 -35.49
N PRO A 409 -17.93 -24.27 -34.45
CA PRO A 409 -19.20 -23.60 -34.17
C PRO A 409 -19.53 -22.52 -35.20
N ASP A 410 -20.81 -22.17 -35.27
CA ASP A 410 -21.24 -21.04 -36.11
C ASP A 410 -20.71 -19.75 -35.51
N MET A 411 -20.01 -18.99 -36.35
CA MET A 411 -19.25 -17.81 -35.96
C MET A 411 -19.49 -16.71 -36.99
N ASN A 412 -20.10 -15.61 -36.56
CA ASN A 412 -20.43 -14.49 -37.42
C ASN A 412 -19.81 -13.20 -36.89
N PHE A 413 -19.31 -12.36 -37.79
CA PHE A 413 -18.84 -11.03 -37.43
C PHE A 413 -19.96 -10.01 -37.67
N SER A 414 -20.08 -9.06 -36.75
CA SER A 414 -20.90 -7.85 -36.96
C SER A 414 -20.12 -6.79 -37.72
N ASP A 415 -20.84 -5.84 -38.32
CA ASP A 415 -20.24 -4.74 -39.06
C ASP A 415 -19.37 -3.86 -38.15
N PRO A 416 -18.16 -3.47 -38.60
CA PRO A 416 -17.29 -2.60 -37.84
C PRO A 416 -17.79 -1.17 -37.78
N LEU A 417 -17.67 -0.56 -36.60
CA LEU A 417 -17.95 0.84 -36.34
C LEU A 417 -16.83 1.46 -35.51
N ALA A 418 -16.14 2.45 -36.07
CA ALA A 418 -14.99 3.12 -35.46
C ALA A 418 -13.91 2.12 -34.97
N GLY A 419 -13.64 1.08 -35.74
CA GLY A 419 -12.67 0.06 -35.37
C GLY A 419 -13.19 -1.02 -34.40
N ARG A 420 -14.48 -1.02 -34.08
CA ARG A 420 -15.08 -1.97 -33.13
C ARG A 420 -16.08 -2.88 -33.82
N PHE A 421 -16.02 -4.17 -33.51
CA PHE A 421 -17.01 -5.14 -33.96
C PHE A 421 -17.09 -6.29 -32.95
N SER A 422 -18.08 -7.14 -33.10
CA SER A 422 -18.25 -8.34 -32.28
C SER A 422 -18.24 -9.60 -33.13
N LEU A 423 -17.57 -10.63 -32.63
CA LEU A 423 -17.71 -12.01 -33.06
C LEU A 423 -18.84 -12.66 -32.25
N LEU A 424 -19.89 -13.09 -32.92
CA LEU A 424 -20.99 -13.85 -32.35
C LEU A 424 -20.64 -15.33 -32.44
N ILE A 425 -20.66 -16.01 -31.29
CA ILE A 425 -20.39 -17.44 -31.18
C ILE A 425 -21.66 -18.13 -30.71
N SER A 426 -22.22 -19.00 -31.55
CA SER A 426 -23.39 -19.77 -31.18
C SER A 426 -22.99 -20.96 -30.30
N PRO A 427 -23.53 -21.06 -29.07
CA PRO A 427 -23.19 -22.14 -28.16
C PRO A 427 -23.66 -23.48 -28.68
N ARG A 428 -22.82 -24.51 -28.56
CA ARG A 428 -23.15 -25.86 -29.02
C ARG A 428 -23.67 -26.75 -27.90
N PRO A 429 -24.66 -27.62 -28.17
CA PRO A 429 -25.25 -28.48 -27.15
C PRO A 429 -24.28 -29.55 -26.63
N GLU A 430 -23.27 -29.92 -27.42
CA GLU A 430 -22.23 -30.90 -27.05
C GLU A 430 -21.17 -30.37 -26.05
N TRP A 431 -21.07 -29.05 -25.85
CA TRP A 431 -20.09 -28.48 -24.93
C TRP A 431 -20.46 -28.72 -23.46
N GLN A 432 -19.46 -29.07 -22.66
CA GLN A 432 -19.66 -29.38 -21.24
C GLN A 432 -19.41 -28.16 -20.36
N VAL A 433 -20.20 -28.02 -19.29
CA VAL A 433 -20.00 -26.96 -18.30
C VAL A 433 -18.64 -27.13 -17.64
N GLY A 434 -17.84 -26.07 -17.60
CA GLY A 434 -16.45 -26.08 -17.13
C GLY A 434 -15.40 -26.38 -18.20
N GLU A 435 -15.80 -26.63 -19.44
CA GLU A 435 -14.89 -26.80 -20.58
C GLU A 435 -14.22 -25.48 -20.97
N ARG A 436 -12.91 -25.55 -21.25
CA ARG A 436 -12.10 -24.42 -21.72
C ARG A 436 -11.87 -24.50 -23.22
N LEU A 437 -12.35 -23.51 -23.95
CA LEU A 437 -12.27 -23.40 -25.40
C LEU A 437 -11.29 -22.30 -25.79
N LYS A 438 -10.52 -22.51 -26.87
CA LYS A 438 -9.53 -21.56 -27.36
C LYS A 438 -9.87 -21.14 -28.79
N PHE A 439 -10.11 -19.84 -28.99
CA PHE A 439 -10.50 -19.29 -30.29
C PHE A 439 -9.36 -18.46 -30.89
N GLU A 440 -9.21 -18.55 -32.20
CA GLU A 440 -8.27 -17.76 -32.99
C GLU A 440 -9.06 -16.95 -34.04
N VAL A 441 -8.86 -15.64 -34.02
CA VAL A 441 -9.40 -14.67 -34.98
C VAL A 441 -8.27 -14.21 -35.88
N ASN A 442 -8.42 -14.39 -37.19
CA ASN A 442 -7.44 -13.99 -38.19
C ASN A 442 -8.06 -12.96 -39.15
N ALA A 443 -7.39 -11.81 -39.28
CA ALA A 443 -7.64 -10.83 -40.32
C ALA A 443 -6.57 -10.98 -41.41
N SER A 444 -7.00 -11.38 -42.61
CA SER A 444 -6.13 -11.56 -43.78
C SER A 444 -6.21 -10.35 -44.71
N GLY A 445 -5.06 -9.82 -45.11
CA GLY A 445 -4.93 -8.58 -45.87
C GLY A 445 -4.10 -8.72 -47.16
N PRO A 446 -3.91 -7.62 -47.89
CA PRO A 446 -3.18 -7.62 -49.16
C PRO A 446 -1.70 -7.99 -48.95
N GLY A 447 -1.14 -8.74 -49.90
CA GLY A 447 0.26 -9.18 -49.85
C GLY A 447 0.53 -10.32 -48.86
N GLY A 448 -0.50 -11.05 -48.41
CA GLY A 448 -0.36 -12.18 -47.50
C GLY A 448 -0.10 -11.78 -46.04
N ARG A 449 -0.39 -10.53 -45.69
CA ARG A 449 -0.33 -10.07 -44.29
C ARG A 449 -1.49 -10.67 -43.50
N GLU A 450 -1.20 -11.14 -42.29
CA GLU A 450 -2.18 -11.69 -41.37
C GLU A 450 -2.03 -11.03 -39.99
N LEU A 451 -3.15 -10.65 -39.39
CA LEU A 451 -3.23 -10.18 -38.01
C LEU A 451 -4.02 -11.19 -37.20
N ILE A 452 -3.44 -11.68 -36.11
CA ILE A 452 -4.00 -12.79 -35.33
C ILE A 452 -4.29 -12.32 -33.90
N ALA A 453 -5.48 -12.62 -33.40
CA ALA A 453 -5.85 -12.49 -31.99
C ALA A 453 -6.36 -13.83 -31.47
N ILE A 454 -5.99 -14.19 -30.24
CA ILE A 454 -6.35 -15.46 -29.60
C ILE A 454 -6.96 -15.14 -28.25
N PHE A 455 -8.05 -15.83 -27.89
CA PHE A 455 -8.69 -15.70 -26.57
C PHE A 455 -9.20 -17.04 -26.05
N GLU A 456 -9.34 -17.13 -24.73
CA GLU A 456 -9.91 -18.28 -24.03
C GLU A 456 -11.36 -18.04 -23.61
N ALA A 457 -12.17 -19.10 -23.60
CA ALA A 457 -13.56 -19.07 -23.18
C ALA A 457 -13.93 -20.27 -22.28
N ASP A 458 -14.73 -20.02 -21.25
CA ASP A 458 -15.28 -21.01 -20.33
C ASP A 458 -16.77 -21.22 -20.59
N VAL A 459 -17.22 -22.48 -20.64
CA VAL A 459 -18.64 -22.82 -20.77
C VAL A 459 -19.31 -22.85 -19.39
N ILE A 460 -20.40 -22.10 -19.22
CA ILE A 460 -21.11 -21.95 -17.94
C ILE A 460 -22.63 -22.15 -18.06
N ASP A 461 -23.28 -22.47 -16.94
CA ASP A 461 -24.75 -22.52 -16.86
C ASP A 461 -25.38 -21.12 -16.77
N PRO A 462 -26.60 -20.94 -17.34
CA PRO A 462 -27.34 -19.70 -17.19
C PRO A 462 -27.74 -19.46 -15.72
N PRO A 463 -27.70 -18.21 -15.22
CA PRO A 463 -28.13 -17.91 -13.86
C PRO A 463 -29.65 -18.15 -13.70
N PRO A 464 -30.12 -18.62 -12.54
CA PRO A 464 -31.56 -18.76 -12.28
C PRO A 464 -32.27 -17.40 -12.34
N PRO A 465 -33.53 -17.35 -12.80
CA PRO A 465 -34.29 -16.11 -12.89
C PRO A 465 -34.51 -15.48 -11.50
N PRO A 466 -34.50 -14.14 -11.38
CA PRO A 466 -34.67 -13.48 -10.09
C PRO A 466 -36.12 -13.61 -9.60
N GLU A 467 -36.34 -14.34 -8.49
CA GLU A 467 -37.60 -14.33 -7.77
C GLU A 467 -37.79 -13.03 -6.96
N LYS A 468 -39.05 -12.63 -6.74
CA LYS A 468 -39.41 -11.35 -6.09
C LYS A 468 -38.81 -11.27 -4.68
N PRO A 469 -38.31 -10.11 -4.23
CA PRO A 469 -37.55 -10.01 -2.99
C PRO A 469 -38.47 -10.12 -1.77
N GLU A 470 -38.51 -11.30 -1.16
CA GLU A 470 -38.80 -11.41 0.27
C GLU A 470 -37.64 -10.80 1.09
N LYS A 471 -37.93 -10.28 2.28
CA LYS A 471 -36.91 -9.61 3.11
C LYS A 471 -35.80 -10.58 3.48
N ASN A 472 -34.55 -10.26 3.11
CA ASN A 472 -33.37 -11.07 3.41
C ASN A 472 -33.25 -11.34 4.93
N LYS A 473 -32.94 -12.59 5.29
CA LYS A 473 -32.64 -13.05 6.65
C LYS A 473 -31.26 -13.71 6.69
N PRO A 474 -30.62 -13.88 7.87
CA PRO A 474 -29.35 -14.60 7.95
C PRO A 474 -29.54 -16.07 7.54
N ARG A 475 -28.75 -16.53 6.57
CA ARG A 475 -28.79 -17.88 6.02
C ARG A 475 -27.39 -18.48 5.95
N LEU A 476 -27.23 -19.71 6.42
CA LEU A 476 -26.03 -20.54 6.26
C LEU A 476 -26.05 -21.18 4.87
N VAL A 477 -25.04 -20.91 4.07
CA VAL A 477 -24.84 -21.48 2.73
C VAL A 477 -23.48 -22.13 2.64
N ASP A 478 -23.37 -23.23 1.89
CA ASP A 478 -22.07 -23.86 1.63
C ASP A 478 -21.18 -22.90 0.84
N GLY A 479 -20.06 -22.51 1.44
CA GLY A 479 -19.13 -21.55 0.87
C GLY A 479 -17.70 -22.08 0.91
N GLU A 480 -16.94 -21.78 -0.13
CA GLU A 480 -15.49 -21.91 -0.08
C GLU A 480 -14.91 -20.70 0.65
N PHE A 481 -14.33 -20.92 1.82
CA PHE A 481 -13.55 -19.89 2.50
C PHE A 481 -12.12 -20.37 2.75
N ARG A 482 -11.15 -19.53 2.39
CA ARG A 482 -9.75 -19.79 2.71
C ARG A 482 -9.56 -19.65 4.21
N THR A 483 -9.20 -20.74 4.86
CA THR A 483 -8.75 -20.73 6.26
C THR A 483 -7.42 -21.43 6.34
N GLY A 484 -6.44 -20.77 6.95
CA GLY A 484 -5.16 -21.42 7.21
C GLY A 484 -4.11 -20.44 7.69
N SER A 485 -3.83 -20.54 8.98
CA SER A 485 -2.62 -20.10 9.66
C SER A 485 -1.37 -20.87 9.18
N MET A 486 -0.20 -20.24 9.26
CA MET A 486 1.12 -20.77 8.88
C MET A 486 1.45 -22.12 9.58
N ARG A 487 1.98 -23.11 8.84
CA ARG A 487 2.42 -24.42 9.35
C ARG A 487 3.79 -24.33 10.09
N ARG A 488 4.07 -25.31 10.96
CA ARG A 488 5.27 -25.41 11.84
C ARG A 488 6.60 -25.37 11.05
N PRO A 489 7.70 -24.84 11.63
CA PRO A 489 9.02 -24.86 11.01
C PRO A 489 9.58 -26.29 10.82
N PRO A 490 10.38 -26.55 9.76
CA PRO A 490 10.90 -27.88 9.43
C PRO A 490 12.17 -28.26 10.23
N TYR A 491 12.26 -27.87 11.51
CA TYR A 491 13.40 -28.14 12.37
C TYR A 491 13.00 -28.31 13.84
N GLU A 492 13.82 -29.05 14.57
CA GLU A 492 13.74 -29.21 16.01
C GLU A 492 14.61 -28.14 16.69
N LEU A 493 14.11 -27.54 17.77
CA LEU A 493 14.82 -26.51 18.52
C LEU A 493 15.27 -27.07 19.86
N LYS A 494 16.57 -27.11 20.10
CA LYS A 494 17.18 -27.48 21.38
C LYS A 494 17.81 -26.24 22.01
N THR A 495 17.55 -26.01 23.29
CA THR A 495 18.18 -24.97 24.09
C THR A 495 19.19 -25.61 25.02
N ILE A 496 20.35 -24.99 25.19
CA ILE A 496 21.42 -25.52 26.02
C ILE A 496 21.86 -24.50 27.06
N THR A 497 22.32 -25.01 28.20
CA THR A 497 22.86 -24.25 29.33
C THR A 497 24.34 -24.58 29.53
N ARG A 498 25.01 -23.87 30.44
CA ARG A 498 26.45 -24.07 30.71
C ARG A 498 26.79 -25.51 31.13
N ASP A 499 25.85 -26.21 31.75
CA ASP A 499 26.01 -27.59 32.19
C ASP A 499 26.08 -28.61 31.03
N GLU A 500 25.70 -28.18 29.81
CA GLU A 500 25.66 -29.00 28.59
C GLU A 500 26.70 -28.55 27.54
N TYR A 501 27.76 -27.85 27.95
CA TYR A 501 28.83 -27.37 27.04
C TYR A 501 29.79 -28.48 26.57
N ASP A 502 29.65 -29.67 27.15
CA ASP A 502 30.39 -30.89 26.83
C ASP A 502 30.01 -31.49 25.46
N GLN A 503 28.91 -31.05 24.86
CA GLN A 503 28.53 -31.44 23.51
C GLN A 503 29.28 -30.61 22.44
N PRO A 504 29.55 -31.17 21.25
CA PRO A 504 30.29 -30.45 20.22
C PRO A 504 29.48 -29.27 19.65
N CYS A 505 30.15 -28.14 19.43
CA CYS A 505 29.62 -27.00 18.68
C CYS A 505 30.24 -27.05 17.28
N TRP A 506 29.56 -27.62 16.28
CA TRP A 506 30.19 -27.92 14.98
C TRP A 506 31.54 -28.65 15.15
N ASN A 507 32.64 -28.15 14.58
CA ASN A 507 33.98 -28.76 14.65
C ASN A 507 34.77 -28.49 15.95
N ALA A 508 34.31 -27.64 16.89
CA ALA A 508 35.01 -27.55 18.19
C ALA A 508 34.48 -28.59 19.18
N SER A 509 35.39 -29.04 20.04
CA SER A 509 35.13 -30.02 21.08
C SER A 509 34.10 -29.56 22.11
N GLU A 510 33.99 -28.25 22.37
CA GLU A 510 33.15 -27.69 23.44
C GLU A 510 32.51 -26.35 23.01
N TRP A 511 31.40 -26.00 23.65
CA TRP A 511 30.80 -24.67 23.57
C TRP A 511 31.56 -23.67 24.43
N THR A 512 31.56 -22.40 24.00
CA THR A 512 32.09 -21.29 24.78
C THR A 512 30.99 -20.35 25.24
N ASP A 513 31.29 -19.56 26.26
CA ASP A 513 30.44 -18.50 26.80
C ASP A 513 30.08 -17.39 25.76
N GLU A 514 30.72 -17.43 24.58
CA GLU A 514 30.55 -16.48 23.48
C GLU A 514 29.72 -17.03 22.31
N ASP A 515 29.43 -18.33 22.29
CA ASP A 515 28.71 -18.99 21.21
C ASP A 515 27.20 -18.84 21.41
N ALA A 516 26.50 -18.26 20.42
CA ALA A 516 25.07 -17.99 20.53
C ALA A 516 24.19 -19.14 20.00
N GLY A 517 24.69 -19.97 19.10
CA GLY A 517 23.95 -21.12 18.57
C GLY A 517 24.67 -21.86 17.44
N ALA A 518 24.20 -23.06 17.14
CA ALA A 518 24.71 -23.97 16.11
C ALA A 518 23.57 -24.80 15.49
N PHE A 519 23.84 -25.56 14.42
CA PHE A 519 22.88 -26.49 13.85
C PHE A 519 23.50 -27.83 13.48
N ILE A 520 22.73 -28.91 13.64
CA ILE A 520 23.08 -30.27 13.21
C ILE A 520 22.31 -30.58 11.93
N LYS A 521 23.04 -30.89 10.85
CA LYS A 521 22.45 -31.22 9.54
C LYS A 521 21.51 -32.43 9.68
N PRO A 522 20.38 -32.45 8.95
CA PRO A 522 19.45 -33.57 8.99
C PRO A 522 20.13 -34.84 8.47
N THR A 523 19.77 -35.97 9.09
CA THR A 523 20.17 -37.32 8.65
C THR A 523 18.92 -38.12 8.29
N GLU A 524 19.07 -39.31 7.67
CA GLU A 524 17.93 -40.18 7.34
C GLU A 524 17.07 -40.56 8.57
N ARG A 525 17.59 -40.40 9.79
CA ARG A 525 16.94 -40.78 11.05
C ARG A 525 16.62 -39.61 11.99
N ALA A 526 17.07 -38.38 11.69
CA ALA A 526 16.85 -37.22 12.56
C ALA A 526 16.64 -35.92 11.75
N PRO A 527 15.67 -35.06 12.14
CA PRO A 527 15.43 -33.79 11.47
C PRO A 527 16.58 -32.79 11.69
N LEU A 528 16.52 -31.63 11.03
CA LEU A 528 17.45 -30.51 11.31
C LEU A 528 17.27 -30.08 12.76
N ILE A 529 18.34 -30.07 13.55
CA ILE A 529 18.32 -29.62 14.95
C ILE A 529 19.04 -28.29 15.05
N LEU A 530 18.37 -27.26 15.56
CA LEU A 530 18.96 -25.97 15.88
C LEU A 530 19.24 -25.91 17.38
N ILE A 531 20.47 -25.60 17.76
CA ILE A 531 20.92 -25.53 19.15
C ILE A 531 21.16 -24.07 19.51
N ILE A 532 20.53 -23.58 20.57
CA ILE A 532 20.65 -22.19 21.04
C ILE A 532 21.19 -22.15 22.46
N ASN A 533 22.26 -21.39 22.66
CA ASN A 533 22.85 -21.18 23.98
C ASN A 533 22.06 -20.09 24.73
N GLN A 534 21.36 -20.48 25.79
CA GLN A 534 20.62 -19.55 26.65
C GLN A 534 21.49 -18.93 27.76
N ASP A 535 22.72 -19.42 27.95
CA ASP A 535 23.64 -18.97 28.99
C ASP A 535 24.83 -18.16 28.47
N MET A 536 24.78 -17.70 27.22
CA MET A 536 25.75 -16.75 26.67
C MET A 536 25.91 -15.55 27.61
N VAL A 537 27.16 -15.14 27.88
CA VAL A 537 27.47 -14.08 28.86
C VAL A 537 26.65 -12.81 28.64
N ALA A 538 26.58 -12.35 27.38
CA ALA A 538 25.83 -11.14 27.03
C ALA A 538 24.31 -11.28 27.26
N LEU A 539 23.74 -12.46 27.01
CA LEU A 539 22.32 -12.73 27.25
C LEU A 539 22.01 -12.84 28.73
N ARG A 540 22.93 -13.42 29.53
CA ARG A 540 22.81 -13.54 30.98
C ARG A 540 22.87 -12.17 31.66
N GLU A 541 23.82 -11.32 31.27
CA GLU A 541 23.91 -9.94 31.76
C GLU A 541 22.65 -9.15 31.41
N PHE A 542 22.16 -9.31 30.17
CA PHE A 542 20.90 -8.71 29.73
C PHE A 542 19.70 -9.22 30.54
N ARG A 543 19.58 -10.53 30.78
CA ARG A 543 18.53 -11.13 31.62
C ARG A 543 18.57 -10.59 33.05
N GLN A 544 19.76 -10.52 33.66
CA GLN A 544 19.92 -9.97 35.01
C GLN A 544 19.57 -8.47 35.09
N ALA A 545 19.84 -7.71 34.03
CA ALA A 545 19.44 -6.31 33.93
C ALA A 545 17.92 -6.16 33.79
N LEU A 546 17.28 -7.01 32.97
CA LEU A 546 15.83 -7.03 32.77
C LEU A 546 15.05 -7.47 34.01
N THR A 547 15.49 -8.51 34.73
CA THR A 547 14.81 -8.98 35.95
C THR A 547 14.79 -7.94 37.06
N LYS A 548 15.70 -6.94 37.03
CA LYS A 548 15.69 -5.81 37.96
C LYS A 548 14.68 -4.71 37.60
N ARG A 549 14.19 -4.67 36.36
CA ARG A 549 13.40 -3.56 35.80
C ARG A 549 12.01 -3.97 35.30
N ASN A 550 11.80 -5.26 35.03
CA ASN A 550 10.64 -5.77 34.31
C ASN A 550 9.96 -6.93 35.05
N THR A 551 8.71 -7.21 34.67
CA THR A 551 7.99 -8.39 35.15
C THR A 551 8.58 -9.67 34.57
N GLU A 552 8.40 -10.80 35.27
CA GLU A 552 8.88 -12.11 34.82
C GLU A 552 8.31 -12.50 33.44
N GLN A 553 7.08 -12.07 33.13
CA GLN A 553 6.44 -12.30 31.83
C GLN A 553 7.11 -11.50 30.71
N ASP A 554 7.50 -10.25 30.95
CA ASP A 554 8.21 -9.41 29.96
C ASP A 554 9.62 -9.94 29.69
N VAL A 555 10.32 -10.40 30.73
CA VAL A 555 11.61 -11.07 30.61
C VAL A 555 11.47 -12.31 29.74
N GLN A 556 10.45 -13.14 29.98
CA GLN A 556 10.22 -14.34 29.18
C GLN A 556 9.86 -14.01 27.73
N ARG A 557 9.02 -12.99 27.48
CA ARG A 557 8.70 -12.52 26.13
C ARG A 557 9.95 -12.08 25.36
N LYS A 558 10.88 -11.42 26.05
CA LYS A 558 12.16 -10.99 25.47
C LYS A 558 13.10 -12.17 25.20
N LEU A 559 13.25 -13.10 26.13
CA LEU A 559 14.06 -14.29 25.93
C LEU A 559 13.54 -15.15 24.77
N ASN A 560 12.22 -15.25 24.67
CA ASN A 560 11.56 -15.87 23.53
C ASN A 560 11.98 -15.14 22.24
N LYS A 561 11.81 -13.83 22.13
CA LYS A 561 12.15 -13.05 20.92
C LYS A 561 13.61 -13.24 20.49
N TYR A 562 14.54 -13.27 21.45
CA TYR A 562 15.94 -13.59 21.20
C TYR A 562 16.10 -15.00 20.59
N THR A 563 15.53 -16.00 21.24
CA THR A 563 15.62 -17.42 20.84
C THR A 563 15.11 -17.63 19.41
N SER A 564 13.97 -17.05 19.03
CA SER A 564 13.44 -17.21 17.67
C SER A 564 14.24 -16.50 16.60
N HIS A 565 14.82 -15.33 16.90
CA HIS A 565 15.63 -14.62 15.92
C HIS A 565 16.93 -15.37 15.61
N ILE A 566 17.53 -16.00 16.62
CA ILE A 566 18.69 -16.87 16.45
C ILE A 566 18.30 -18.16 15.70
N ALA A 567 17.18 -18.79 16.04
CA ALA A 567 16.68 -19.98 15.33
C ALA A 567 16.46 -19.71 13.83
N PHE A 568 15.81 -18.60 13.49
CA PHE A 568 15.58 -18.21 12.10
C PHE A 568 16.89 -18.01 11.34
N HIS A 569 17.85 -17.32 11.94
CA HIS A 569 19.13 -17.05 11.32
C HIS A 569 19.95 -18.33 11.11
N LEU A 570 19.97 -19.25 12.08
CA LEU A 570 20.61 -20.56 11.94
C LEU A 570 19.98 -21.39 10.82
N TYR A 571 18.66 -21.33 10.67
CA TYR A 571 17.96 -22.00 9.57
C TYR A 571 18.32 -21.43 8.19
N GLN A 572 18.37 -20.10 8.06
CA GLN A 572 18.80 -19.45 6.82
C GLN A 572 20.26 -19.82 6.48
N MET A 573 21.13 -19.81 7.48
CA MET A 573 22.53 -20.21 7.33
C MET A 573 22.65 -21.67 6.88
N TYR A 574 21.83 -22.58 7.42
CA TYR A 574 21.78 -23.96 6.94
C TYR A 574 21.36 -24.03 5.47
N GLN A 575 20.29 -23.35 5.06
CA GLN A 575 19.81 -23.34 3.66
C GLN A 575 20.90 -22.88 2.69
N GLU A 576 21.68 -21.85 3.07
CA GLU A 576 22.79 -21.34 2.26
C GLU A 576 23.98 -22.31 2.15
N THR A 577 24.06 -23.30 3.05
CA THR A 577 25.09 -24.36 3.05
C THR A 577 24.66 -25.62 2.29
N ILE A 578 23.36 -25.77 1.98
CA ILE A 578 22.86 -26.89 1.18
C ILE A 578 23.45 -26.78 -0.24
N GLY A 579 24.18 -27.82 -0.67
CA GLY A 579 24.77 -27.90 -2.01
C GLY A 579 26.13 -27.21 -2.18
N LYS A 580 26.66 -26.55 -1.14
CA LYS A 580 28.04 -26.01 -1.15
C LYS A 580 28.99 -26.99 -0.47
N LYS A 581 30.12 -27.30 -1.14
CA LYS A 581 31.25 -27.99 -0.51
C LYS A 581 32.19 -26.94 0.06
N ASP A 582 32.34 -26.93 1.37
CA ASP A 582 33.36 -26.09 2.01
C ASP A 582 34.74 -26.70 1.74
N TYR A 583 35.64 -25.92 1.14
CA TYR A 583 37.01 -26.35 0.87
C TYR A 583 37.86 -26.42 2.16
N ASP A 584 37.48 -25.64 3.18
CA ASP A 584 38.05 -25.64 4.53
C ASP A 584 36.91 -25.50 5.55
N VAL A 585 36.61 -26.59 6.25
CA VAL A 585 35.45 -26.70 7.16
C VAL A 585 35.69 -25.88 8.43
N ASP A 586 36.93 -25.79 8.90
CA ASP A 586 37.26 -25.09 10.15
C ASP A 586 37.17 -23.57 9.97
N VAL A 587 37.61 -23.05 8.82
CA VAL A 587 37.45 -21.63 8.47
C VAL A 587 35.97 -21.29 8.26
N ALA A 588 35.20 -22.18 7.62
CA ALA A 588 33.77 -21.97 7.42
C ALA A 588 33.00 -21.96 8.75
N ASP A 589 33.33 -22.86 9.68
CA ASP A 589 32.69 -22.92 11.00
C ASP A 589 33.07 -21.73 11.89
N ALA A 590 34.33 -21.27 11.85
CA ALA A 590 34.74 -20.06 12.54
C ALA A 590 33.99 -18.82 12.03
N ALA A 591 33.78 -18.72 10.70
CA ALA A 591 33.00 -17.65 10.09
C ALA A 591 31.51 -17.72 10.51
N ARG A 592 30.92 -18.93 10.55
CA ARG A 592 29.54 -19.15 11.03
C ARG A 592 29.38 -18.72 12.48
N ARG A 593 30.31 -19.08 13.37
CA ARG A 593 30.28 -18.65 14.79
C ARG A 593 30.32 -17.14 14.93
N ALA A 594 31.24 -16.48 14.22
CA ALA A 594 31.36 -15.03 14.26
C ALA A 594 30.07 -14.34 13.79
N GLU A 595 29.42 -14.88 12.76
CA GLU A 595 28.18 -14.33 12.22
C GLU A 595 26.99 -14.51 13.18
N VAL A 596 26.78 -15.72 13.73
CA VAL A 596 25.71 -15.96 14.70
C VAL A 596 25.91 -15.10 15.96
N ARG A 597 27.15 -14.96 16.44
CA ARG A 597 27.50 -14.08 17.56
C ARG A 597 27.18 -12.61 17.25
N ARG A 598 27.51 -12.13 16.05
CA ARG A 598 27.21 -10.76 15.61
C ARG A 598 25.70 -10.50 15.63
N VAL A 599 24.90 -11.45 15.14
CA VAL A 599 23.43 -11.35 15.14
C VAL A 599 22.88 -11.35 16.56
N ALA A 600 23.37 -12.23 17.44
CA ALA A 600 22.97 -12.27 18.85
C ALA A 600 23.26 -10.96 19.59
N MET A 601 24.46 -10.41 19.45
CA MET A 601 24.83 -9.13 20.06
C MET A 601 24.00 -7.96 19.50
N THR A 602 23.67 -8.00 18.22
CA THR A 602 22.80 -6.99 17.59
C THR A 602 21.39 -7.06 18.16
N MET A 603 20.85 -8.27 18.31
CA MET A 603 19.52 -8.49 18.86
C MET A 603 19.42 -8.01 20.31
N ILE A 604 20.39 -8.37 21.16
CA ILE A 604 20.43 -7.93 22.56
C ILE A 604 20.43 -6.40 22.65
N LYS A 605 21.25 -5.72 21.82
CA LYS A 605 21.28 -4.25 21.76
C LYS A 605 19.96 -3.64 21.29
N LEU A 606 19.33 -4.20 20.26
CA LEU A 606 18.02 -3.73 19.78
C LEU A 606 16.93 -3.87 20.86
N MET A 607 17.01 -4.94 21.66
CA MET A 607 16.05 -5.21 22.73
C MET A 607 16.28 -4.39 23.99
N ASP A 608 17.50 -3.89 24.21
CA ASP A 608 17.86 -2.96 25.29
C ASP A 608 17.52 -1.50 24.96
N VAL A 609 17.60 -1.12 23.68
CA VAL A 609 17.26 0.23 23.20
C VAL A 609 15.76 0.48 23.19
N ALA A 610 14.93 -0.53 22.93
CA ALA A 610 13.47 -0.41 22.90
C ALA A 610 12.81 -0.13 24.26
N GLU A 611 13.59 -0.01 25.34
CA GLU A 611 13.13 0.24 26.72
C GLU A 611 13.60 1.55 27.34
N LYS A 612 14.54 2.24 26.68
CA LYS A 612 14.85 3.63 27.03
C LYS A 612 13.98 4.54 26.19
#